data_AF-A0A736RDT5-F1
#
_entry.id   AF-A0A736RDT5-F1
#
_cell.length_a   1.000
_cell.length_b   1.000
_cell.length_c   1.000
_cell.angle_alpha   90.00
_cell.angle_beta   90.00
_cell.angle_gamma   90.00
#
_symmetry.space_group_name_H-M   'P 1'
#
loop_
_entity.id
_entity.type
_entity.pdbx_description
1 polymer ?
#
loop_
_entity_poly.entity_id
_entity_poly.type
_entity_poly.pdbx_seq_one_letter_code
_entity_poly.pdbx_strand_id
1 'polypeptide(L)'
;MATYPNVNAANQYARDVVSGKILACRLTILACQRHLDDLERAKDPHWPYRFDKNKAERFLRFSQKMPHTSGEWARRKLRIEFEPWQKFALGVPFGWVRKDTGFRRFTEIYIEVPRKNGKSAIAAAVGNYMFCADGEYAAEVYCGATTEKQAW
;
A
#
# COMPACT_ATOMS: atom_id res chain seq x y z
N MET A 1 20.47 9.36 -2.66
CA MET A 1 19.08 8.90 -2.89
C MET A 1 18.28 9.17 -1.63
N ALA A 2 17.02 9.62 -1.73
CA ALA A 2 16.18 9.81 -0.55
C ALA A 2 15.99 8.48 0.20
N THR A 3 16.01 8.49 1.53
CA THR A 3 15.94 7.28 2.37
C THR A 3 14.65 6.47 2.18
N TYR A 4 13.55 7.13 1.80
CA TYR A 4 12.22 6.52 1.63
C TYR A 4 11.51 7.00 0.36
N PRO A 5 11.99 6.62 -0.84
CA PRO A 5 11.48 7.18 -2.10
C PRO A 5 10.00 6.84 -2.33
N ASN A 6 9.56 5.62 -1.98
CA ASN A 6 8.18 5.20 -2.22
C ASN A 6 7.22 5.86 -1.25
N VAL A 7 7.60 5.95 0.03
CA VAL A 7 6.82 6.69 1.05
C VAL A 7 6.72 8.17 0.70
N ASN A 8 7.80 8.78 0.21
CA ASN A 8 7.77 10.18 -0.21
C ASN A 8 6.81 10.41 -1.38
N ALA A 9 6.78 9.51 -2.36
CA ALA A 9 5.83 9.56 -3.47
C ALA A 9 4.38 9.38 -3.00
N ALA A 10 4.13 8.48 -2.04
CA ALA A 10 2.80 8.30 -1.43
C ALA A 10 2.33 9.56 -0.68
N ASN A 11 3.22 10.18 0.10
CA ASN A 11 2.94 11.43 0.81
C ASN A 11 2.69 12.59 -0.16
N GLN A 12 3.45 12.66 -1.26
CA GLN A 12 3.24 13.67 -2.28
C GLN A 12 1.89 13.49 -2.97
N TYR A 13 1.52 12.25 -3.32
CA TYR A 13 0.20 11.93 -3.87
C TYR A 13 -0.92 12.39 -2.93
N ALA A 14 -0.80 12.13 -1.62
CA ALA A 14 -1.79 12.56 -0.64
C ALA A 14 -1.98 14.09 -0.62
N ARG A 15 -0.88 14.86 -0.68
CA ARG A 15 -0.92 16.33 -0.75
C ARG A 15 -1.49 16.83 -2.07
N ASP A 16 -1.12 16.21 -3.17
CA ASP A 16 -1.59 16.59 -4.51
C ASP A 16 -3.10 16.32 -4.66
N VAL A 17 -3.62 15.25 -4.05
CA VAL A 17 -5.07 14.97 -4.00
C VAL A 17 -5.81 15.97 -3.12
N VAL A 18 -5.32 16.21 -1.90
CA VAL A 18 -5.98 17.14 -0.95
C VAL A 18 -5.97 18.58 -1.45
N SER A 19 -4.90 19.01 -2.12
CA SER A 19 -4.82 20.34 -2.73
C SER A 19 -5.67 20.50 -4.00
N GLY A 20 -6.27 19.43 -4.52
CA GLY A 20 -7.05 19.45 -5.75
C GLY A 20 -6.22 19.44 -7.04
N LYS A 21 -4.89 19.33 -6.94
CA LYS A 21 -4.00 19.18 -8.11
C LYS A 21 -4.27 17.85 -8.84
N ILE A 22 -4.57 16.79 -8.11
CA ILE A 22 -5.07 15.53 -8.66
C ILE A 22 -6.55 15.44 -8.34
N LEU A 23 -7.38 15.42 -9.40
CA LEU A 23 -8.81 15.17 -9.25
C LEU A 23 -9.03 13.74 -8.72
N ALA A 24 -9.73 13.61 -7.60
CA ALA A 24 -10.04 12.33 -6.98
C ALA A 24 -11.47 12.34 -6.42
N CYS A 25 -12.04 11.15 -6.23
CA CYS A 25 -13.35 11.02 -5.60
C CYS A 25 -13.28 11.37 -4.11
N ARG A 26 -14.44 11.68 -3.53
CA ARG A 26 -14.58 12.10 -2.12
C ARG A 26 -13.88 11.15 -1.15
N LEU A 27 -14.05 9.85 -1.31
CA LEU A 27 -13.46 8.85 -0.40
C LEU A 27 -11.93 8.83 -0.47
N THR A 28 -11.35 8.98 -1.66
CA THR A 28 -9.89 9.10 -1.83
C THR A 28 -9.35 10.38 -1.21
N ILE A 29 -10.05 11.51 -1.39
CA ILE A 29 -9.68 12.78 -0.75
C ILE A 29 -9.70 12.62 0.78
N LEU A 30 -10.77 12.04 1.35
CA LEU A 30 -10.89 11.81 2.78
C LEU A 30 -9.82 10.85 3.32
N ALA A 31 -9.46 9.82 2.57
CA ALA A 31 -8.38 8.90 2.94
C ALA A 31 -7.02 9.61 2.96
N CYS A 32 -6.74 10.45 1.96
CA CYS A 32 -5.52 11.27 1.88
C CYS A 32 -5.47 12.29 3.01
N GLN A 33 -6.57 13.01 3.25
CA GLN A 33 -6.68 13.98 4.35
C GLN A 33 -6.45 13.30 5.70
N ARG A 34 -7.13 12.18 5.98
CA ARG A 34 -6.93 11.39 7.20
C ARG A 34 -5.46 11.03 7.39
N HIS A 35 -4.77 10.61 6.34
CA HIS A 35 -3.35 10.29 6.44
C HIS A 35 -2.51 11.49 6.87
N LEU A 36 -2.73 12.66 6.25
CA LEU A 36 -2.01 13.90 6.58
C LEU A 36 -2.34 14.38 8.00
N ASP A 37 -3.60 14.36 8.40
CA ASP A 37 -4.04 14.72 9.76
C ASP A 37 -3.42 13.80 10.80
N ASP A 38 -3.38 12.49 10.51
CA ASP A 38 -2.80 11.52 11.42
C ASP A 38 -1.28 11.68 11.53
N LEU A 39 -0.58 12.12 10.47
CA LEU A 39 0.85 12.47 10.54
C LEU A 39 1.08 13.65 11.49
N GLU A 40 0.20 14.64 11.49
CA GLU A 40 0.25 15.76 12.43
C GLU A 40 -0.07 15.31 13.86
N ARG A 41 -1.13 14.50 14.05
CA ARG A 41 -1.46 13.91 15.36
C ARG A 41 -0.36 13.02 15.91
N ALA A 42 0.37 12.32 15.06
CA ALA A 42 1.47 11.45 15.49
C ALA A 42 2.65 12.19 16.13
N LYS A 43 2.69 13.54 16.02
CA LYS A 43 3.63 14.39 16.77
C LYS A 43 3.27 14.46 18.26
N ASP A 44 2.01 14.24 18.63
CA ASP A 44 1.59 14.13 20.02
C ASP A 44 2.08 12.79 20.63
N PRO A 45 2.82 12.83 21.76
CA PRO A 45 3.19 11.64 22.50
C PRO A 45 2.02 10.73 22.88
N HIS A 46 0.85 11.30 23.21
CA HIS A 46 -0.33 10.58 23.68
C HIS A 46 -1.14 9.91 22.55
N TRP A 47 -0.91 10.31 21.29
CA TRP A 47 -1.57 9.67 20.16
C TRP A 47 -1.11 8.19 20.06
N PRO A 48 -2.01 7.20 20.00
CA PRO A 48 -1.64 5.79 20.13
C PRO A 48 -0.95 5.21 18.89
N TYR A 49 -0.95 5.93 17.76
CA TYR A 49 -0.40 5.45 16.49
C TYR A 49 0.85 6.22 16.07
N ARG A 50 1.72 5.55 15.32
CA ARG A 50 2.87 6.18 14.64
C ARG A 50 2.96 5.70 13.21
N PHE A 51 3.48 6.55 12.34
CA PHE A 51 3.76 6.16 10.96
C PHE A 51 5.18 5.63 10.84
N ASP A 52 5.30 4.31 10.70
CA ASP A 52 6.56 3.61 10.51
C ASP A 52 6.94 3.58 9.02
N LYS A 53 7.79 4.53 8.62
CA LYS A 53 8.29 4.63 7.24
C LYS A 53 9.07 3.38 6.82
N ASN A 54 9.75 2.70 7.75
CA ASN A 54 10.51 1.49 7.43
C ASN A 54 9.57 0.34 7.06
N LYS A 55 8.46 0.16 7.79
CA LYS A 55 7.45 -0.88 7.47
C LYS A 55 6.76 -0.60 6.14
N ALA A 56 6.34 0.64 5.89
CA ALA A 56 5.75 1.05 4.61
C ALA A 56 6.71 0.81 3.43
N GLU A 57 7.95 1.30 3.55
CA GLU A 57 8.96 1.17 2.51
C GLU A 57 9.36 -0.30 2.28
N ARG A 58 9.44 -1.11 3.34
CA ARG A 58 9.70 -2.55 3.24
C ARG A 58 8.64 -3.27 2.41
N PHE A 59 7.36 -2.99 2.66
CA PHE A 59 6.26 -3.54 1.86
C PHE A 59 6.35 -3.11 0.39
N LEU A 60 6.51 -1.81 0.13
CA LEU A 60 6.56 -1.26 -1.23
C LEU A 60 7.79 -1.74 -2.01
N ARG A 61 8.95 -1.88 -1.35
CA ARG A 61 10.15 -2.44 -1.96
C ARG A 61 10.02 -3.93 -2.20
N PHE A 62 9.39 -4.69 -1.31
CA PHE A 62 9.13 -6.10 -1.52
C PHE A 62 8.23 -6.32 -2.74
N SER A 63 7.13 -5.57 -2.81
CA SER A 63 6.16 -5.64 -3.90
C SER A 63 6.79 -5.32 -5.27
N GLN A 64 7.64 -4.29 -5.33
CA GLN A 64 8.34 -3.89 -6.55
C GLN A 64 9.55 -4.77 -6.92
N LYS A 65 9.83 -5.84 -6.17
CA LYS A 65 10.79 -6.88 -6.61
C LYS A 65 10.15 -7.92 -7.51
N MET A 66 8.82 -8.00 -7.54
CA MET A 66 8.09 -8.99 -8.32
C MET A 66 8.19 -8.68 -9.83
N PRO A 67 8.32 -9.69 -10.69
CA PRO A 67 8.38 -9.50 -12.13
C PRO A 67 6.99 -9.22 -12.71
N HIS A 68 6.94 -8.53 -13.85
CA HIS A 68 5.75 -8.53 -14.69
C HIS A 68 5.54 -9.92 -15.33
N THR A 69 4.30 -10.39 -15.32
CA THR A 69 3.92 -11.73 -15.83
C THR A 69 3.26 -11.72 -17.20
N SER A 70 3.02 -10.53 -17.78
CA SER A 70 2.27 -10.38 -19.04
C SER A 70 3.00 -9.56 -20.10
N GLY A 71 2.87 -10.00 -21.35
CA GLY A 71 3.21 -9.22 -22.55
C GLY A 71 4.69 -8.87 -22.70
N GLU A 72 4.94 -7.73 -23.34
CA GLU A 72 6.29 -7.23 -23.61
C GLU A 72 7.12 -7.02 -22.32
N TRP A 73 6.46 -6.65 -21.21
CA TRP A 73 7.13 -6.35 -19.95
C TRP A 73 7.71 -7.60 -19.29
N ALA A 74 7.00 -8.73 -19.40
CA ALA A 74 7.53 -10.04 -19.01
C ALA A 74 8.72 -10.44 -19.89
N ARG A 75 8.62 -10.22 -21.21
CA ARG A 75 9.72 -10.49 -22.15
C ARG A 75 10.97 -9.67 -21.84
N ARG A 76 10.80 -8.41 -21.40
CA ARG A 76 11.87 -7.50 -21.00
C ARG A 76 12.33 -7.70 -19.54
N LYS A 77 11.75 -8.66 -18.82
CA LYS A 77 12.04 -8.97 -17.41
C LYS A 77 11.93 -7.74 -16.51
N LEU A 78 10.99 -6.84 -16.82
CA LEU A 78 10.76 -5.65 -16.02
C LEU A 78 10.11 -6.05 -14.70
N ARG A 79 10.45 -5.31 -13.64
CA ARG A 79 9.82 -5.42 -12.33
C ARG A 79 8.64 -4.47 -12.24
N ILE A 80 7.69 -4.83 -11.39
CA ILE A 80 6.55 -3.97 -11.09
C ILE A 80 7.05 -2.66 -10.48
N GLU A 81 6.66 -1.54 -11.08
CA GLU A 81 6.76 -0.23 -10.46
C GLU A 81 5.35 0.26 -10.14
N PHE A 82 5.15 0.67 -8.88
CA PHE A 82 3.85 1.14 -8.44
C PHE A 82 3.66 2.63 -8.77
N GLU A 83 2.46 2.96 -9.23
CA GLU A 83 2.06 4.36 -9.41
C GLU A 83 1.89 5.06 -8.05
N PRO A 84 1.95 6.41 -7.99
CA PRO A 84 1.83 7.15 -6.74
C PRO A 84 0.58 6.79 -5.92
N TRP A 85 -0.56 6.55 -6.58
CA TRP A 85 -1.79 6.14 -5.89
C TRP A 85 -1.70 4.73 -5.30
N GLN A 86 -1.02 3.79 -5.97
CA GLN A 86 -0.81 2.42 -5.47
C GLN A 86 0.15 2.44 -4.27
N LYS A 87 1.21 3.27 -4.37
CA LYS A 87 2.14 3.52 -3.26
C LYS A 87 1.41 4.10 -2.05
N PHE A 88 0.44 4.99 -2.26
CA PHE A 88 -0.42 5.50 -1.18
C PHE A 88 -1.36 4.42 -0.62
N ALA A 89 -2.15 3.78 -1.50
CA ALA A 89 -3.18 2.81 -1.12
C ALA A 89 -2.63 1.62 -0.33
N LEU A 90 -1.39 1.22 -0.59
CA LEU A 90 -0.74 0.11 0.13
C LEU A 90 0.28 0.59 1.17
N GLY A 91 1.08 1.61 0.85
CA GLY A 91 2.12 2.10 1.76
C GLY A 91 1.55 2.68 3.06
N VAL A 92 0.42 3.38 2.98
CA VAL A 92 -0.20 3.98 4.16
C VAL A 92 -0.70 2.90 5.13
N PRO A 93 -1.53 1.93 4.72
CA PRO A 93 -1.97 0.86 5.60
C PRO A 93 -0.84 0.06 6.25
N PHE A 94 0.19 -0.30 5.48
CA PHE A 94 1.34 -1.06 5.99
C PHE A 94 2.31 -0.23 6.85
N GLY A 95 2.26 1.10 6.77
CA GLY A 95 3.09 2.00 7.56
C GLY A 95 2.51 2.39 8.92
N TRP A 96 1.18 2.49 9.04
CA TRP A 96 0.56 2.88 10.30
C TRP A 96 0.51 1.73 11.30
N VAL A 97 1.14 1.94 12.46
CA VAL A 97 1.19 0.96 13.54
C VAL A 97 0.80 1.56 14.88
N ARG A 98 0.31 0.72 15.80
CA ARG A 98 0.15 1.07 17.20
C ARG A 98 1.51 1.18 17.89
N LYS A 99 1.67 2.16 18.78
CA LYS A 99 2.93 2.41 19.52
C LYS A 99 3.23 1.31 20.55
N ASP A 100 2.18 0.78 21.19
CA ASP A 100 2.27 -0.22 22.28
C ASP A 100 2.74 -1.60 21.81
N THR A 101 2.20 -2.06 20.68
CA THR A 101 2.34 -3.45 20.18
C THR A 101 3.15 -3.51 18.90
N GLY A 102 3.26 -2.40 18.17
CA GLY A 102 3.88 -2.38 16.84
C GLY A 102 3.01 -3.02 15.74
N PHE A 103 1.79 -3.47 16.05
CA PHE A 103 0.86 -4.05 15.09
C PHE A 103 0.21 -3.00 14.20
N ARG A 104 -0.25 -3.43 13.02
CA ARG A 104 -0.86 -2.55 12.02
C ARG A 104 -2.14 -1.93 12.57
N ARG A 105 -2.34 -0.64 12.31
CA ARG A 105 -3.57 0.08 12.66
C ARG A 105 -4.74 -0.34 11.80
N PHE A 106 -4.51 -0.43 10.50
CA PHE A 106 -5.54 -0.76 9.51
C PHE A 106 -5.55 -2.25 9.27
N THR A 107 -6.64 -2.92 9.64
CA THR A 107 -6.86 -4.35 9.43
C THR A 107 -7.58 -4.62 8.11
N GLU A 108 -8.25 -3.62 7.55
CA GLU A 108 -9.00 -3.73 6.29
C GLU A 108 -8.60 -2.61 5.33
N ILE A 109 -8.49 -2.96 4.05
CA ILE A 109 -8.23 -2.03 2.94
C ILE A 109 -9.29 -2.29 1.88
N TYR A 110 -10.11 -1.27 1.60
CA TYR A 110 -11.08 -1.29 0.52
C TYR A 110 -10.61 -0.39 -0.62
N ILE A 111 -10.50 -0.94 -1.83
CA ILE A 111 -10.09 -0.21 -3.03
C ILE A 111 -11.01 -0.54 -4.21
N GLU A 112 -11.52 0.50 -4.86
CA GLU A 112 -12.24 0.39 -6.13
C GLU A 112 -11.30 0.75 -7.28
N VAL A 113 -11.00 -0.22 -8.13
CA VAL A 113 -9.99 -0.07 -9.19
C VAL A 113 -10.61 -0.45 -10.53
N PRO A 114 -10.55 0.43 -11.56
CA PRO A 114 -11.08 0.10 -12.88
C PRO A 114 -10.31 -1.05 -13.53
N ARG A 115 -10.94 -1.72 -14.51
CA ARG A 115 -10.28 -2.80 -15.26
C ARG A 115 -8.97 -2.32 -15.89
N LYS A 116 -8.00 -3.24 -15.97
CA LYS A 116 -6.63 -3.02 -16.51
C LYS A 116 -5.68 -2.13 -15.68
N ASN A 117 -6.06 -1.71 -14.47
CA ASN A 117 -5.18 -0.95 -13.57
C ASN A 117 -4.40 -1.81 -12.57
N GLY A 118 -3.91 -2.98 -12.99
CA GLY A 118 -2.99 -3.78 -12.17
C GLY A 118 -3.55 -4.39 -10.88
N LYS A 119 -4.88 -4.52 -10.75
CA LYS A 119 -5.53 -5.07 -9.53
C LYS A 119 -4.97 -6.44 -9.09
N SER A 120 -4.70 -7.32 -10.03
CA SER A 120 -4.16 -8.66 -9.75
C SER A 120 -2.72 -8.61 -9.23
N ALA A 121 -1.93 -7.66 -9.72
CA ALA A 121 -0.58 -7.43 -9.23
C ALA A 121 -0.58 -6.90 -7.79
N ILE A 122 -1.52 -6.02 -7.45
CA ILE A 122 -1.72 -5.54 -6.07
C ILE A 122 -2.11 -6.71 -5.15
N ALA A 123 -3.08 -7.53 -5.56
CA ALA A 123 -3.51 -8.68 -4.76
C ALA A 123 -2.37 -9.69 -4.53
N ALA A 124 -1.61 -10.02 -5.58
CA ALA A 124 -0.44 -10.89 -5.47
C ALA A 124 0.66 -10.30 -4.57
N ALA A 125 0.89 -8.99 -4.64
CA ALA A 125 1.86 -8.31 -3.79
C ALA A 125 1.48 -8.40 -2.30
N VAL A 126 0.22 -8.12 -1.99
CA VAL A 126 -0.32 -8.23 -0.64
C VAL A 126 -0.26 -9.67 -0.15
N GLY A 127 -0.80 -10.63 -0.90
CA GLY A 127 -0.84 -12.04 -0.49
C GLY A 127 0.55 -12.62 -0.20
N ASN A 128 1.49 -12.44 -1.12
CA ASN A 128 2.86 -12.94 -0.94
C ASN A 128 3.60 -12.24 0.22
N TYR A 129 3.36 -10.95 0.44
CA TYR A 129 3.98 -10.26 1.56
C TYR A 129 3.42 -10.76 2.89
N MET A 130 2.09 -10.87 3.00
CA MET A 130 1.41 -11.37 4.20
C MET A 130 1.85 -12.81 4.52
N PHE A 131 2.03 -13.64 3.49
CA PHE A 131 2.46 -15.02 3.66
C PHE A 131 3.94 -15.16 4.04
N CYS A 132 4.85 -14.47 3.34
CA CYS A 132 6.29 -14.73 3.45
C CYS A 132 7.06 -13.72 4.32
N ALA A 133 6.54 -12.51 4.48
CA ALA A 133 7.34 -11.37 4.92
C ALA A 133 6.72 -10.54 6.06
N ASP A 134 5.44 -10.66 6.36
CA ASP A 134 4.81 -9.81 7.40
C ASP A 134 5.26 -10.17 8.83
N GLY A 135 5.79 -11.38 9.02
CA GLY A 135 6.30 -11.86 10.32
C GLY A 135 5.26 -12.60 11.16
N GLU A 136 4.10 -12.91 10.58
CA GLU A 136 3.05 -13.73 11.18
C GLU A 136 3.47 -15.20 11.16
N TYR A 137 3.40 -15.87 12.32
CA TYR A 137 3.69 -17.30 12.42
C TYR A 137 2.48 -18.11 11.94
N ALA A 138 2.73 -19.15 11.12
CA ALA A 138 1.67 -19.97 10.53
C ALA A 138 0.62 -19.15 9.77
N ALA A 139 1.07 -18.16 8.99
CA ALA A 139 0.21 -17.28 8.22
C ALA A 139 -0.66 -18.05 7.22
N GLU A 140 -1.98 -17.88 7.32
CA GLU A 140 -2.94 -18.37 6.34
C GLU A 140 -3.42 -17.20 5.46
N VAL A 141 -3.28 -17.33 4.14
CA VAL A 141 -3.67 -16.30 3.17
C VAL A 141 -4.69 -16.88 2.22
N TYR A 142 -5.91 -16.35 2.28
CA TYR A 142 -7.03 -16.78 1.47
C TYR A 142 -7.31 -15.78 0.34
N CYS A 143 -7.60 -16.29 -0.86
CA CYS A 143 -8.01 -15.49 -2.01
C CYS A 143 -9.46 -15.82 -2.36
N GLY A 144 -10.34 -14.81 -2.31
CA GLY A 144 -11.75 -14.93 -2.69
C GLY A 144 -12.04 -14.25 -4.02
N ALA A 145 -12.81 -14.90 -4.87
CA ALA A 145 -13.35 -14.33 -6.11
C ALA A 145 -14.76 -14.88 -6.39
N THR A 146 -15.49 -14.24 -7.30
CA THR A 146 -16.85 -14.68 -7.68
C THR A 146 -16.85 -16.07 -8.34
N THR A 147 -15.74 -16.49 -8.93
CA THR A 147 -15.56 -17.84 -9.48
C THR A 147 -14.23 -18.41 -9.02
N GLU A 148 -14.19 -19.73 -8.78
CA GLU A 148 -12.97 -20.43 -8.38
C GLU A 148 -11.83 -20.26 -9.40
N LYS A 149 -12.14 -20.30 -10.70
CA LYS A 149 -11.18 -20.05 -11.79
C LYS A 149 -10.56 -18.64 -11.79
N GLN A 150 -11.14 -17.68 -11.07
CA GLN A 150 -10.56 -16.35 -10.91
C GLN A 150 -9.70 -16.24 -9.65
N ALA A 151 -9.86 -17.18 -8.71
CA ALA A 151 -9.09 -17.24 -7.48
C ALA A 151 -7.80 -18.07 -7.63
N TRP A 152 -7.79 -19.09 -8.51
CA TRP A 152 -6.67 -20.00 -8.76
C TRP A 152 -5.96 -19.75 -10.09
#